data_AF-A0A3D5ZBE9-F1
#
_entry.id   AF-A0A3D5ZBE9-F1
#
_cell.length_a   1.000
_cell.length_b   1.000
_cell.length_c   1.000
_cell.angle_alpha   90.00
_cell.angle_beta   90.00
_cell.angle_gamma   90.00
#
_symmetry.space_group_name_H-M   'P 1'
#
loop_
_entity.id
_entity.type
_entity.pdbx_description
1 polymer ?
#
loop_
_entity_poly.entity_id
_entity_poly.type
_entity_poly.pdbx_seq_one_letter_code
_entity_poly.pdbx_strand_id
1 'polypeptide(L)'
;FLNYVPYSKHFHIMLAFPNTYYSNLKPKGQLNNMAAVKKEVDLMMGGDPFATPEPTVDEGPPERFGVKDVTDLNWKNLLDAYSCTECGRCTDNCPANQTGKLLSPRKVMMDTRDRIEEVGKNIDKAGKPIEDGISLLGNYITEEELWACTTCNACVDACPINIDPLNIIMNMRRYLIMEESKSPDSVTSMFNNVENNGAPWAFPAADRGKWIDELN
;
A
#
# COMPACT_ATOMS: atom_id res chain seq x y z
N PHE A 1 25.35 26.67 3.77
CA PHE A 1 24.58 25.53 4.29
C PHE A 1 23.34 25.28 3.45
N LEU A 2 22.37 26.22 3.37
CA LEU A 2 21.12 26.02 2.64
C LEU A 2 21.27 25.66 1.14
N ASN A 3 22.27 26.22 0.45
CA ASN A 3 22.55 25.90 -0.97
C ASN A 3 23.17 24.50 -1.18
N TYR A 4 23.68 23.86 -0.14
CA TYR A 4 24.32 22.54 -0.23
C TYR A 4 23.33 21.41 0.03
N VAL A 5 22.32 21.64 0.88
CA VAL A 5 21.34 20.61 1.26
C VAL A 5 20.64 19.96 0.05
N PRO A 6 20.18 20.71 -0.99
CA PRO A 6 19.48 20.14 -2.13
C PRO A 6 20.27 19.12 -2.95
N TYR A 7 21.60 19.21 -2.94
CA TYR A 7 22.49 18.37 -3.76
C TYR A 7 23.31 17.38 -2.92
N SER A 8 22.98 17.27 -1.62
CA SER A 8 23.71 16.41 -0.68
C SER A 8 22.83 15.28 -0.17
N LYS A 9 23.45 14.31 0.52
CA LYS A 9 22.73 13.25 1.26
C LYS A 9 21.73 13.75 2.30
N HIS A 10 21.74 15.05 2.64
CA HIS A 10 20.84 15.66 3.60
C HIS A 10 19.57 16.24 2.96
N PHE A 11 19.27 15.92 1.70
CA PHE A 11 18.09 16.42 0.99
C PHE A 11 16.78 16.20 1.76
N HIS A 12 16.67 15.08 2.48
CA HIS A 12 15.55 14.75 3.35
C HIS A 12 15.23 15.85 4.40
N ILE A 13 16.21 16.66 4.82
CA ILE A 13 16.00 17.78 5.76
C ILE A 13 15.13 18.87 5.14
N MET A 14 15.33 19.17 3.85
CA MET A 14 14.52 20.16 3.13
C MET A 14 13.08 19.65 2.93
N LEU A 15 12.93 18.36 2.66
CA LEU A 15 11.62 17.75 2.38
C LEU A 15 10.83 17.38 3.64
N ALA A 16 11.47 17.23 4.79
CA ALA A 16 10.80 16.96 6.05
C ALA A 16 9.73 18.01 6.41
N PHE A 17 9.97 19.29 6.09
CA PHE A 17 9.01 20.37 6.32
C PHE A 17 7.74 20.22 5.45
N PRO A 18 7.84 20.18 4.10
CA PRO A 18 6.71 19.85 3.23
C PRO A 18 6.00 18.54 3.63
N ASN A 19 6.75 17.49 3.98
CA ASN A 19 6.15 16.21 4.34
C ASN A 19 5.28 16.29 5.58
N THR A 20 5.79 16.97 6.61
CA THR A 20 5.04 17.20 7.85
C THR A 20 3.82 18.08 7.61
N TYR A 21 3.93 19.08 6.72
CA TYR A 21 2.80 19.93 6.34
C TYR A 21 1.69 19.16 5.62
N TYR A 22 2.05 18.27 4.68
CA TYR A 22 1.10 17.43 3.93
C TYR A 22 0.81 16.08 4.60
N SER A 23 1.06 15.97 5.91
CA SER A 23 0.80 14.74 6.64
C SER A 23 -0.68 14.39 6.68
N ASN A 24 -0.97 13.08 6.69
CA ASN A 24 -2.35 12.61 6.82
C ASN A 24 -2.86 12.87 8.24
N LEU A 25 -3.86 13.75 8.37
CA LEU A 25 -4.50 14.11 9.65
C LEU A 25 -5.66 13.18 10.01
N LYS A 26 -6.02 12.24 9.14
CA LYS A 26 -7.07 11.25 9.43
C LYS A 26 -6.64 10.31 10.55
N PRO A 27 -7.60 9.63 11.21
CA PRO A 27 -7.27 8.59 12.18
C PRO A 27 -6.28 7.59 11.60
N LYS A 28 -5.20 7.41 12.35
CA LYS A 28 -4.13 6.48 12.02
C LYS A 28 -4.68 5.05 11.91
N GLY A 29 -4.27 4.32 10.87
CA GLY A 29 -4.82 3.01 10.53
C GLY A 29 -6.10 3.04 9.68
N GLN A 30 -6.66 4.21 9.35
CA GLN A 30 -7.77 4.28 8.40
C GLN A 30 -7.30 3.88 7.00
N LEU A 31 -7.81 2.76 6.49
CA LEU A 31 -7.61 2.34 5.11
C LEU A 31 -8.54 3.13 4.18
N ASN A 32 -8.00 3.58 3.05
CA ASN A 32 -8.79 4.18 1.97
C ASN A 32 -9.43 3.08 1.11
N ASN A 33 -10.54 3.39 0.44
CA ASN A 33 -11.07 2.52 -0.61
C ASN A 33 -10.57 3.02 -1.98
N MET A 34 -10.40 2.12 -2.94
CA MET A 34 -10.13 2.52 -4.33
C MET A 34 -11.41 3.16 -4.89
N ALA A 35 -11.32 4.40 -5.36
CA ALA A 35 -12.48 5.16 -5.79
C ALA A 35 -13.21 4.50 -6.97
N ALA A 36 -12.45 3.97 -7.94
CA ALA A 36 -12.98 3.22 -9.08
C ALA A 36 -13.82 2.02 -8.61
N VAL A 37 -13.24 1.14 -7.79
CA VAL A 37 -13.95 -0.05 -7.28
C VAL A 37 -15.13 0.33 -6.40
N LYS A 38 -14.99 1.35 -5.55
CA LYS A 38 -16.09 1.79 -4.68
C LYS A 38 -17.29 2.25 -5.50
N LYS A 39 -17.07 2.99 -6.59
CA LYS A 39 -18.16 3.45 -7.47
C LYS A 39 -18.92 2.27 -8.06
N GLU A 40 -18.22 1.26 -8.57
CA GLU A 40 -18.84 0.04 -9.11
C GLU A 40 -19.63 -0.72 -8.04
N VAL A 41 -19.06 -0.89 -6.84
CA VAL A 41 -19.74 -1.58 -5.73
C VAL A 41 -20.97 -0.78 -5.27
N ASP A 42 -20.88 0.54 -5.15
CA ASP A 42 -22.00 1.40 -4.77
C ASP A 42 -23.12 1.33 -5.82
N LEU A 43 -22.79 1.21 -7.11
CA LEU A 43 -23.75 0.95 -8.19
C LEU A 43 -24.43 -0.42 -8.04
N MET A 44 -23.66 -1.47 -7.74
CA MET A 44 -24.20 -2.82 -7.53
C MET A 44 -25.08 -2.95 -6.27
N MET A 45 -24.77 -2.20 -5.21
CA MET A 45 -25.43 -2.30 -3.91
C MET A 45 -26.57 -1.29 -3.70
N GLY A 46 -26.55 -0.15 -4.41
CA GLY A 46 -27.50 0.95 -4.23
C GLY A 46 -28.23 1.42 -5.49
N GLY A 47 -27.85 0.94 -6.68
CA GLY A 47 -28.48 1.27 -7.95
C GLY A 47 -29.51 0.25 -8.43
N ASP A 48 -30.32 0.62 -9.43
CA ASP A 48 -31.15 -0.32 -10.18
C ASP A 48 -30.25 -1.43 -10.77
N PRO A 49 -30.45 -2.72 -10.45
CA PRO A 49 -29.66 -3.84 -10.97
C PRO A 49 -29.63 -3.94 -12.50
N PHE A 50 -30.50 -3.20 -13.20
CA PHE A 50 -30.61 -3.12 -14.65
C PHE A 50 -30.09 -1.81 -15.24
N ALA A 51 -29.51 -0.91 -14.44
CA ALA A 51 -28.89 0.30 -14.94
C ALA A 51 -27.65 -0.05 -15.77
N THR A 52 -27.81 -0.04 -17.09
CA THR A 52 -26.68 -0.04 -18.01
C THR A 52 -25.85 1.21 -17.73
N PRO A 53 -24.54 1.10 -17.41
CA PRO A 53 -23.69 2.28 -17.30
C PRO A 53 -23.82 3.09 -18.59
N GLU A 54 -24.04 4.40 -18.50
CA GLU A 54 -23.87 5.26 -19.66
C GLU A 54 -22.45 5.03 -20.19
N PRO A 55 -22.24 4.83 -21.50
CA PRO A 55 -20.91 4.61 -22.04
C PRO A 55 -20.08 5.84 -21.71
N THR A 56 -19.14 5.68 -20.79
CA THR A 56 -18.18 6.68 -20.38
C THR A 56 -17.29 6.97 -21.57
N VAL A 57 -17.62 8.04 -22.29
CA VAL A 57 -16.76 8.61 -23.32
C VAL A 57 -15.57 9.22 -22.57
N ASP A 58 -14.38 8.65 -22.79
CA ASP A 58 -13.09 9.01 -22.18
C ASP A 58 -12.68 8.21 -20.93
N GLU A 59 -12.56 6.89 -21.08
CA GLU A 59 -11.67 6.10 -20.22
C GLU A 59 -10.29 6.11 -20.86
N GLY A 60 -9.37 6.88 -20.26
CA GLY A 60 -7.94 6.71 -20.48
C GLY A 60 -7.50 5.26 -20.23
N PRO A 61 -6.21 4.92 -20.45
CA PRO A 61 -5.73 3.57 -20.21
C PRO A 61 -6.15 3.08 -18.80
N PRO A 62 -6.58 1.82 -18.66
CA PRO A 62 -7.12 1.30 -17.41
C PRO A 62 -6.14 1.59 -16.27
N GLU A 63 -6.62 2.29 -15.25
CA GLU A 63 -5.83 2.61 -14.07
C GLU A 63 -5.54 1.29 -13.34
N ARG A 64 -4.26 0.98 -13.10
CA ARG A 64 -3.86 -0.27 -12.45
C ARG A 64 -4.40 -0.31 -11.03
N PHE A 65 -4.87 -1.48 -10.59
CA PHE A 65 -5.27 -1.65 -9.21
C PHE A 65 -4.04 -1.79 -8.31
N GLY A 66 -3.84 -0.83 -7.41
CA GLY A 66 -2.71 -0.85 -6.48
C GLY A 66 -1.40 -0.34 -7.08
N VAL A 67 -0.27 -0.82 -6.57
CA VAL A 67 1.07 -0.33 -6.93
C VAL A 67 1.97 -1.50 -7.30
N LYS A 68 2.52 -1.50 -8.53
CA LYS A 68 3.59 -2.42 -8.94
C LYS A 68 4.95 -1.76 -8.84
N ASP A 69 5.08 -0.56 -9.40
CA ASP A 69 6.33 0.20 -9.44
C ASP A 69 6.12 1.65 -8.96
N VAL A 70 7.21 2.39 -8.84
CA VAL A 70 7.22 3.78 -8.34
C VAL A 70 6.39 4.75 -9.18
N THR A 71 6.08 4.42 -10.43
CA THR A 71 5.20 5.20 -11.31
C THR A 71 3.75 5.12 -10.90
N ASP A 72 3.35 4.05 -10.20
CA ASP A 72 1.98 3.83 -9.75
C ASP A 72 1.74 4.47 -8.36
N LEU A 73 2.81 4.92 -7.70
CA LEU A 73 2.72 5.59 -6.40
C LEU A 73 2.20 7.01 -6.54
N ASN A 74 1.37 7.42 -5.59
CA ASN A 74 0.97 8.82 -5.51
C ASN A 74 2.15 9.71 -5.09
N TRP A 75 2.06 11.00 -5.43
CA TRP A 75 3.11 11.99 -5.14
C TRP A 75 3.50 12.07 -3.65
N LYS A 76 2.55 11.81 -2.74
CA LYS A 76 2.80 11.86 -1.29
C LYS A 76 3.65 10.68 -0.84
N ASN A 77 3.45 9.50 -1.40
CA ASN A 77 4.29 8.32 -1.13
C ASN A 77 5.74 8.55 -1.63
N LEU A 78 5.90 9.21 -2.78
CA LEU A 78 7.22 9.61 -3.29
C LEU A 78 7.88 10.63 -2.35
N LEU A 79 7.13 11.65 -1.90
CA LEU A 79 7.63 12.65 -0.95
C LEU A 79 8.04 12.02 0.39
N ASP A 80 7.27 11.05 0.87
CA ASP A 80 7.57 10.30 2.09
C ASP A 80 8.88 9.53 1.96
N ALA A 81 9.13 8.88 0.81
CA ALA A 81 10.37 8.15 0.55
C ALA A 81 11.59 9.06 0.56
N TYR A 82 11.51 10.22 -0.09
CA TYR A 82 12.59 11.20 -0.09
C TYR A 82 12.78 11.94 1.24
N SER A 83 11.73 12.02 2.06
CA SER A 83 11.80 12.67 3.38
C SER A 83 12.32 11.75 4.48
N CYS A 84 12.43 10.44 4.23
CA CYS A 84 12.87 9.46 5.20
C CYS A 84 14.25 9.83 5.78
N THR A 85 14.34 9.85 7.11
CA THR A 85 15.57 10.19 7.85
C THR A 85 16.43 8.98 8.20
N GLU A 86 16.05 7.78 7.73
CA GLU A 86 16.75 6.51 8.01
C GLU A 86 16.88 6.14 9.50
N CYS A 87 16.13 6.83 10.39
CA CYS A 87 16.29 6.72 11.85
C CYS A 87 15.93 5.36 12.47
N GLY A 88 15.29 4.44 11.74
CA GLY A 88 15.04 3.06 12.19
C GLY A 88 13.84 2.87 13.11
N ARG A 89 13.24 3.93 13.67
CA ARG A 89 12.12 3.84 14.63
C ARG A 89 10.95 2.97 14.14
N CYS A 90 10.61 3.07 12.86
CA CYS A 90 9.54 2.28 12.26
C CYS A 90 9.85 0.78 12.18
N THR A 91 11.12 0.41 12.05
CA THR A 91 11.60 -0.97 12.10
C THR A 91 11.66 -1.47 13.53
N ASP A 92 12.18 -0.66 14.46
CA ASP A 92 12.30 -1.03 15.88
C ASP A 92 10.93 -1.28 16.53
N ASN A 93 9.89 -0.57 16.08
CA ASN A 93 8.51 -0.74 16.57
C ASN A 93 7.69 -1.73 15.73
N CYS A 94 8.28 -2.37 14.71
CA CYS A 94 7.56 -3.32 13.89
C CYS A 94 7.53 -4.70 14.56
N PRO A 95 6.36 -5.23 14.97
CA PRO A 95 6.29 -6.55 15.62
C PRO A 95 6.71 -7.69 14.67
N ALA A 96 6.49 -7.53 13.37
CA ALA A 96 6.96 -8.50 12.37
C ALA A 96 8.49 -8.54 12.30
N ASN A 97 9.14 -7.37 12.35
CA ASN A 97 10.60 -7.29 12.35
C ASN A 97 11.20 -7.86 13.65
N GLN A 98 10.62 -7.52 14.80
CA GLN A 98 11.05 -8.02 16.12
C GLN A 98 10.99 -9.55 16.24
N THR A 99 10.10 -10.20 15.50
CA THR A 99 9.96 -11.66 15.46
C THR A 99 10.85 -12.33 14.41
N GLY A 100 11.74 -11.58 13.76
CA GLY A 100 12.71 -12.10 12.78
C GLY A 100 12.17 -12.27 11.37
N LYS A 101 10.97 -11.76 11.06
CA LYS A 101 10.46 -11.74 9.67
C LYS A 101 11.22 -10.72 8.82
N LEU A 102 11.20 -10.91 7.51
CA LEU A 102 11.94 -10.06 6.56
C LEU A 102 11.47 -8.60 6.52
N LEU A 103 10.22 -8.32 6.90
CA LEU A 103 9.65 -6.97 6.81
C LEU A 103 10.43 -5.96 7.68
N SER A 104 10.88 -4.90 7.03
CA SER A 104 11.36 -3.69 7.68
C SER A 104 10.66 -2.47 7.05
N PRO A 105 9.78 -1.75 7.77
CA PRO A 105 9.12 -0.56 7.25
C PRO A 105 10.10 0.53 6.82
N ARG A 106 11.29 0.63 7.45
CA ARG A 106 12.36 1.51 6.97
C ARG A 106 12.81 1.09 5.58
N LYS A 107 13.11 -0.21 5.38
CA LYS A 107 13.58 -0.74 4.10
C LYS A 107 12.60 -0.42 2.98
N VAL A 108 11.29 -0.61 3.20
CA VAL A 108 10.25 -0.24 2.22
C VAL A 108 10.36 1.22 1.73
N MET A 109 10.61 2.17 2.64
CA MET A 109 10.80 3.58 2.25
C MET A 109 12.11 3.81 1.49
N MET A 110 13.19 3.14 1.92
CA MET A 110 14.50 3.28 1.28
C MET A 110 14.50 2.71 -0.13
N ASP A 111 13.97 1.50 -0.28
CA ASP A 111 13.81 0.81 -1.55
C ASP A 111 12.96 1.61 -2.53
N THR A 112 11.89 2.24 -2.02
CA THR A 112 11.04 3.14 -2.82
C THR A 112 11.85 4.34 -3.32
N ARG A 113 12.64 4.98 -2.45
CA ARG A 113 13.50 6.12 -2.83
C ARG A 113 14.53 5.68 -3.87
N ASP A 114 15.23 4.58 -3.61
CA ASP A 114 16.32 4.09 -4.46
C ASP A 114 15.79 3.71 -5.85
N ARG A 115 14.60 3.09 -5.93
CA ARG A 115 13.92 2.81 -7.20
C ARG A 115 13.51 4.09 -7.94
N ILE A 116 12.98 5.11 -7.25
CA ILE A 116 12.65 6.40 -7.90
C ILE A 116 13.91 7.06 -8.45
N GLU A 117 15.01 7.06 -7.69
CA GLU A 117 16.27 7.63 -8.15
C GLU A 117 16.84 6.89 -9.36
N GLU A 118 16.72 5.57 -9.40
CA GLU A 118 17.12 4.76 -10.55
C GLU A 118 16.29 5.12 -11.79
N VAL A 119 14.96 5.15 -11.67
CA VAL A 119 14.04 5.54 -12.75
C VAL A 119 14.33 6.97 -13.22
N GLY A 120 14.55 7.91 -12.30
CA GLY A 120 14.92 9.30 -12.62
C GLY A 120 16.22 9.38 -13.42
N LYS A 121 17.29 8.69 -12.98
CA LYS A 121 18.58 8.63 -13.71
C LYS A 121 18.44 8.02 -15.09
N ASN A 122 17.55 7.03 -15.25
CA ASN A 122 17.29 6.39 -16.55
C ASN A 122 16.58 7.36 -17.50
N ILE A 123 15.58 8.09 -17.01
CA ILE A 123 14.87 9.13 -17.78
C ILE A 123 15.83 10.24 -18.19
N ASP A 124 16.68 10.74 -17.28
CA ASP A 124 17.64 11.81 -17.57
C ASP A 124 18.65 11.40 -18.67
N LYS A 125 19.05 10.13 -18.70
CA LYS A 125 19.99 9.61 -19.72
C LYS A 125 19.33 9.37 -21.08
N ALA A 126 18.10 8.86 -21.11
CA ALA A 126 17.44 8.47 -22.36
C ALA A 126 16.48 9.55 -22.92
N GLY A 127 16.13 10.56 -22.12
CA GLY A 127 15.14 11.57 -22.45
C GLY A 127 13.69 11.05 -22.48
N LYS A 128 13.45 9.80 -22.09
CA LYS A 128 12.14 9.15 -22.07
C LYS A 128 12.08 8.06 -20.99
N PRO A 129 10.89 7.69 -20.49
CA PRO A 129 10.71 6.52 -19.64
C PRO A 129 11.23 5.26 -20.35
N ILE A 130 12.04 4.47 -19.65
CA ILE A 130 12.57 3.18 -20.13
C ILE A 130 11.97 2.09 -19.28
N GLU A 131 11.50 1.02 -19.92
CA GLU A 131 11.20 -0.24 -19.24
C GLU A 131 12.50 -1.02 -19.06
N ASP A 132 13.03 -1.03 -17.84
CA ASP A 132 14.29 -1.71 -17.48
C ASP A 132 14.08 -3.16 -16.99
N GLY A 133 12.83 -3.62 -16.95
CA GLY A 133 12.46 -4.95 -16.46
C GLY A 133 12.59 -5.10 -14.93
N ILE A 134 12.85 -4.00 -14.22
CA ILE A 134 12.94 -3.94 -12.76
C ILE A 134 11.67 -3.28 -12.24
N SER A 135 11.14 -3.74 -11.11
CA SER A 135 10.01 -3.11 -10.44
C SER A 135 10.21 -3.05 -8.93
N LEU A 136 9.58 -2.06 -8.29
CA LEU A 136 9.57 -1.93 -6.83
C LEU A 136 9.05 -3.21 -6.16
N LEU A 137 7.94 -3.76 -6.65
CA LEU A 137 7.47 -5.10 -6.27
C LEU A 137 8.32 -6.18 -6.96
N GLY A 138 8.78 -7.17 -6.20
CA GLY A 138 9.51 -8.33 -6.70
C GLY A 138 11.04 -8.16 -6.64
N ASN A 139 11.59 -7.05 -7.16
CA ASN A 139 13.05 -6.84 -7.16
C ASN A 139 13.56 -6.17 -5.88
N TYR A 140 12.83 -5.16 -5.38
CA TYR A 140 13.21 -4.41 -4.19
C TYR A 140 12.45 -4.89 -2.96
N ILE A 141 11.12 -4.97 -3.07
CA ILE A 141 10.22 -5.41 -2.00
C ILE A 141 9.61 -6.74 -2.40
N THR A 142 9.86 -7.76 -1.58
CA THR A 142 9.39 -9.13 -1.82
C THR A 142 7.95 -9.34 -1.34
N GLU A 143 7.27 -10.34 -1.92
CA GLU A 143 5.92 -10.71 -1.50
C GLU A 143 5.89 -11.15 -0.01
N GLU A 144 6.95 -11.81 0.47
CA GLU A 144 7.06 -12.23 1.88
C GLU A 144 7.11 -11.03 2.84
N GLU A 145 7.88 -9.99 2.51
CA GLU A 145 7.90 -8.74 3.28
C GLU A 145 6.52 -8.10 3.33
N LEU A 146 5.81 -8.08 2.20
CA LEU A 146 4.47 -7.53 2.14
C LEU A 146 3.51 -8.30 3.02
N TRP A 147 3.47 -9.63 2.94
CA TRP A 147 2.54 -10.46 3.71
C TRP A 147 2.91 -10.60 5.19
N ALA A 148 4.13 -10.28 5.59
CA ALA A 148 4.53 -10.20 6.99
C ALA A 148 3.88 -9.02 7.75
N CYS A 149 3.41 -7.97 7.05
CA CYS A 149 2.80 -6.81 7.69
C CYS A 149 1.44 -7.14 8.33
N THR A 150 1.29 -6.86 9.63
CA THR A 150 0.02 -7.10 10.35
C THR A 150 -0.93 -5.90 10.33
N THR A 151 -0.61 -4.86 9.55
CA THR A 151 -1.37 -3.62 9.46
C THR A 151 -1.66 -2.95 10.82
N CYS A 152 -0.79 -3.16 11.81
CA CYS A 152 -0.94 -2.62 13.17
C CYS A 152 -0.62 -1.12 13.30
N ASN A 153 -0.13 -0.49 12.22
CA ASN A 153 0.15 0.94 12.13
C ASN A 153 1.27 1.51 13.04
N ALA A 154 1.94 0.67 13.84
CA ALA A 154 3.03 1.08 14.74
C ALA A 154 4.17 1.85 14.05
N CYS A 155 4.48 1.53 12.79
CA CYS A 155 5.51 2.24 12.01
C CYS A 155 5.15 3.71 11.72
N VAL A 156 3.87 3.98 11.42
CA VAL A 156 3.33 5.32 11.17
C VAL A 156 3.27 6.10 12.47
N ASP A 157 2.97 5.42 13.58
CA ASP A 157 2.94 6.01 14.90
C ASP A 157 4.31 6.43 15.43
N ALA A 158 5.32 5.61 15.19
CA ALA A 158 6.68 5.88 15.67
C ALA A 158 7.44 6.92 14.83
N CYS A 159 6.93 7.32 13.66
CA CYS A 159 7.64 8.20 12.74
C CYS A 159 7.69 9.65 13.25
N PRO A 160 8.87 10.27 13.41
CA PRO A 160 8.99 11.63 13.92
C PRO A 160 8.56 12.72 12.93
N ILE A 161 8.37 12.36 11.65
CA ILE A 161 7.99 13.28 10.56
C ILE A 161 6.79 12.76 9.77
N ASN A 162 5.94 11.93 10.41
CA ASN A 162 4.65 11.47 9.90
C ASN A 162 4.67 10.81 8.52
N ILE A 163 5.69 9.99 8.24
CA ILE A 163 5.74 9.13 7.06
C ILE A 163 4.83 7.93 7.24
N ASP A 164 4.18 7.50 6.15
CA ASP A 164 3.27 6.35 6.13
C ASP A 164 3.80 5.21 5.22
N PRO A 165 4.66 4.30 5.73
CA PRO A 165 5.08 3.12 4.98
C PRO A 165 3.94 2.11 4.77
N LEU A 166 2.91 2.14 5.62
CA LEU A 166 1.79 1.21 5.54
C LEU A 166 0.98 1.45 4.26
N ASN A 167 0.85 2.71 3.82
CA ASN A 167 0.17 3.06 2.57
C ASN A 167 0.78 2.34 1.35
N ILE A 168 2.11 2.35 1.22
CA ILE A 168 2.83 1.66 0.13
C ILE A 168 2.56 0.14 0.19
N ILE A 169 2.73 -0.46 1.37
CA ILE A 169 2.52 -1.91 1.58
C ILE A 169 1.09 -2.32 1.19
N MET A 170 0.08 -1.55 1.62
CA MET A 170 -1.31 -1.86 1.34
C MET A 170 -1.66 -1.75 -0.14
N ASN A 171 -1.10 -0.77 -0.85
CA ASN A 171 -1.33 -0.65 -2.29
C ASN A 171 -0.60 -1.74 -3.09
N MET A 172 0.57 -2.20 -2.65
CA MET A 172 1.22 -3.36 -3.27
C MET A 172 0.45 -4.66 -3.04
N ARG A 173 -0.13 -4.86 -1.85
CA ARG A 173 -1.04 -5.99 -1.59
C ARG A 173 -2.28 -5.96 -2.48
N ARG A 174 -2.83 -4.77 -2.75
CA ARG A 174 -3.94 -4.59 -3.69
C ARG A 174 -3.57 -5.03 -5.09
N TYR A 175 -2.37 -4.65 -5.55
CA TYR A 175 -1.85 -5.08 -6.85
C TYR A 175 -1.73 -6.61 -6.93
N LEU A 176 -1.11 -7.24 -5.93
CA LEU A 176 -0.99 -8.70 -5.89
C LEU A 176 -2.35 -9.40 -5.99
N ILE A 177 -3.36 -8.93 -5.25
CA ILE A 177 -4.69 -9.55 -5.25
C ILE A 177 -5.45 -9.26 -6.56
N MET A 178 -5.55 -8.00 -6.96
CA MET A 178 -6.49 -7.56 -7.99
C MET A 178 -5.94 -7.72 -9.41
N GLU A 179 -4.61 -7.63 -9.59
CA GLU A 179 -3.95 -7.74 -10.91
C GLU A 179 -3.29 -9.09 -11.10
N GLU A 180 -2.58 -9.60 -10.08
CA GLU A 180 -1.85 -10.87 -10.19
C GLU A 180 -2.62 -12.09 -9.65
N SER A 181 -3.77 -11.88 -8.99
CA SER A 181 -4.52 -12.95 -8.31
C SER A 181 -3.67 -13.78 -7.34
N LYS A 182 -2.64 -13.15 -6.75
CA LYS A 182 -1.73 -13.74 -5.78
C LYS A 182 -2.08 -13.31 -4.37
N SER A 183 -2.38 -14.28 -3.52
CA SER A 183 -2.48 -14.07 -2.08
C SER A 183 -2.15 -15.36 -1.34
N PRO A 184 -1.80 -15.30 -0.03
CA PRO A 184 -1.59 -16.51 0.76
C PRO A 184 -2.86 -17.36 0.79
N ASP A 185 -2.70 -18.69 0.81
CA ASP A 185 -3.83 -19.64 0.78
C ASP A 185 -4.90 -19.37 1.86
N SER A 186 -4.47 -18.93 3.04
CA SER A 186 -5.37 -18.55 4.13
C SER A 186 -6.27 -17.34 3.78
N VAL A 187 -5.74 -16.38 3.02
CA VAL A 187 -6.47 -15.18 2.57
C VAL A 187 -7.39 -15.54 1.40
N THR A 188 -6.92 -16.33 0.44
CA THR A 188 -7.75 -16.86 -0.66
C THR A 188 -8.95 -17.65 -0.10
N SER A 189 -8.71 -18.52 0.88
CA SER A 189 -9.77 -19.30 1.54
C SER A 189 -10.77 -18.39 2.26
N MET A 190 -10.29 -17.34 2.92
CA MET A 190 -11.14 -16.34 3.57
C MET A 190 -12.02 -15.61 2.55
N PHE A 191 -11.48 -15.16 1.40
CA PHE A 191 -12.27 -14.50 0.37
C PHE A 191 -13.39 -15.41 -0.16
N ASN A 192 -13.07 -16.67 -0.47
CA ASN A 192 -14.06 -17.65 -0.91
C ASN A 192 -15.16 -17.88 0.15
N ASN A 193 -14.81 -17.92 1.44
CA ASN A 193 -15.78 -18.07 2.51
C ASN A 193 -16.69 -16.84 2.63
N VAL A 194 -16.13 -15.63 2.53
CA VAL A 194 -16.91 -14.40 2.57
C VAL A 194 -17.89 -14.33 1.41
N GLU A 195 -17.45 -14.70 0.21
CA GLU A 195 -18.30 -14.71 -0.99
C GLU A 195 -19.44 -15.73 -0.88
N ASN A 196 -19.15 -16.97 -0.50
CA ASN A 196 -20.15 -18.05 -0.50
C ASN A 196 -21.04 -18.06 0.75
N ASN A 197 -20.47 -17.76 1.92
CA ASN A 197 -21.15 -17.91 3.21
C ASN A 197 -21.46 -16.56 3.87
N GLY A 198 -20.93 -15.43 3.38
CA GLY A 198 -21.06 -14.14 4.06
C GLY A 198 -20.31 -14.09 5.41
N ALA A 199 -19.32 -14.95 5.61
CA ALA A 199 -18.50 -15.00 6.82
C ALA A 199 -17.06 -15.45 6.47
N PRO A 200 -16.03 -15.00 7.19
CA PRO A 200 -14.64 -15.36 6.89
C PRO A 200 -14.31 -16.84 7.17
N TRP A 201 -15.14 -17.50 7.97
CA TRP A 201 -14.97 -18.90 8.37
C TRP A 201 -15.96 -19.79 7.64
N ALA A 202 -15.57 -21.04 7.37
CA ALA A 202 -16.37 -22.03 6.64
C ALA A 202 -17.46 -22.70 7.51
N PHE A 203 -18.16 -21.92 8.34
CA PHE A 203 -19.27 -22.44 9.15
C PHE A 203 -20.62 -22.22 8.46
N PRO A 204 -21.53 -23.22 8.49
CA PRO A 204 -22.87 -23.06 7.96
C PRO A 204 -23.62 -21.92 8.65
N ALA A 205 -24.44 -21.18 7.89
CA ALA A 205 -25.25 -20.09 8.43
C ALA A 205 -26.22 -20.56 9.55
N ALA A 206 -26.73 -21.79 9.44
CA ALA A 206 -27.61 -22.39 10.44
C ALA A 206 -26.94 -22.58 11.81
N ASP A 207 -25.61 -22.73 11.82
CA ASP A 207 -24.83 -23.02 13.03
C ASP A 207 -24.44 -21.76 13.81
N ARG A 208 -24.68 -20.56 13.23
CA ARG A 208 -24.31 -19.27 13.84
C ARG A 208 -24.97 -18.99 15.19
N GLY A 209 -26.11 -19.64 15.47
CA GLY A 209 -26.84 -19.48 16.74
C GLY A 209 -26.44 -20.47 17.83
N LYS A 210 -25.64 -21.50 17.52
CA LYS A 210 -25.35 -22.61 18.47
C LYS A 210 -24.62 -22.17 19.74
N TRP A 211 -23.85 -21.06 19.70
CA TRP A 211 -23.19 -20.51 20.88
C TRP A 211 -24.18 -20.05 21.97
N ILE A 212 -25.45 -19.80 21.63
CA ILE A 212 -26.50 -19.46 22.60
C ILE A 212 -26.81 -20.65 23.51
N ASP A 213 -26.78 -21.87 22.97
CA ASP A 213 -27.09 -23.09 23.71
C ASP A 213 -25.97 -23.46 24.70
N GLU A 214 -24.74 -22.97 24.47
CA GLU A 214 -23.57 -23.17 25.34
C GLU A 214 -23.51 -22.19 26.54
N LEU A 215 -24.39 -21.18 26.58
CA LEU A 215 -24.44 -20.16 27.64
C LEU A 215 -25.49 -20.44 28.74
N ASN A 216 -26.24 -21.54 28.65
CA ASN A 216 -27.18 -22.01 29.67
C ASN A 216 -26.61 -23.17 30.48
#